data_AF-A0A5K0WQV6-F1
#
_entry.id   AF-A0A5K0WQV6-F1
#
_cell.length_a   1.000
_cell.length_b   1.000
_cell.length_c   1.000
_cell.angle_alpha   90.00
_cell.angle_beta   90.00
_cell.angle_gamma   90.00
#
_symmetry.space_group_name_H-M   'P 1'
#
loop_
_entity.id
_entity.type
_entity.pdbx_description
1 polymer ?
#
loop_
_entity_poly.entity_id
_entity_poly.type
_entity_poly.pdbx_seq_one_letter_code
_entity_poly.pdbx_strand_id
1 'polypeptide(L)' 'MDDCCAVCAEPLEWVAYGSCGHREVCSTCVVRLRFVLGDKRCCICKVESSTVFVTK' A
#
# COMPACT_ATOMS: atom_id res chain seq x y z
N MET A 1 -16.90 -3.79 10.04
CA MET A 1 -15.49 -3.82 10.46
C MET A 1 -14.79 -2.94 9.45
N ASP A 2 -14.43 -1.73 9.85
CA ASP A 2 -13.92 -0.70 8.94
C ASP A 2 -12.60 -1.15 8.29
N ASP A 3 -12.55 -1.14 6.95
CA ASP A 3 -11.34 -1.37 6.17
C ASP A 3 -10.39 -0.19 6.40
N CYS A 4 -9.60 -0.24 7.48
CA CYS A 4 -8.58 0.76 7.80
C CYS A 4 -7.21 0.35 7.25
N CYS A 5 -6.39 1.34 6.92
CA CYS A 5 -5.02 1.16 6.47
C CYS A 5 -4.17 0.51 7.56
N ALA A 6 -3.49 -0.60 7.25
CA ALA A 6 -2.60 -1.31 8.17
C ALA A 6 -1.37 -0.49 8.62
N VAL A 7 -1.12 0.67 8.00
CA VAL A 7 0.02 1.55 8.31
C VAL A 7 -0.39 2.77 9.14
N CYS A 8 -1.44 3.48 8.73
CA CYS A 8 -1.84 4.73 9.39
C CYS A 8 -3.17 4.65 10.15
N ALA A 9 -3.85 3.49 10.13
CA ALA A 9 -5.15 3.25 10.74
C ALA A 9 -6.32 4.13 10.24
N GLU A 10 -6.10 4.94 9.20
CA GLU A 10 -7.14 5.74 8.53
C GLU A 10 -8.00 4.89 7.59
N PRO A 11 -9.25 5.28 7.30
CA PRO A 11 -10.13 4.56 6.36
C PRO A 11 -9.51 4.38 4.96
N LEU A 12 -9.68 3.20 4.36
CA LEU A 12 -9.21 2.88 3.01
C LEU A 12 -10.18 3.39 1.94
N GLU A 13 -10.09 4.68 1.61
CA GLU A 13 -10.79 5.25 0.45
C GLU A 13 -10.07 4.98 -0.87
N TRP A 14 -8.74 4.85 -0.83
CA TRP A 14 -7.89 4.59 -1.98
C TRP A 14 -6.78 3.64 -1.57
N VAL A 15 -6.65 2.54 -2.29
CA VAL A 15 -5.64 1.50 -2.01
C VAL A 15 -4.59 1.50 -3.11
N ALA A 16 -3.37 1.12 -2.76
CA ALA A 16 -2.33 0.83 -3.74
C ALA A 16 -1.69 -0.51 -3.48
N TYR A 17 -1.51 -1.32 -4.53
CA TYR A 17 -1.02 -2.69 -4.39
C TYR A 17 -0.15 -3.12 -5.56
N GLY A 18 0.81 -4.01 -5.28
CA GLY A 18 1.66 -4.63 -6.30
C GLY A 18 1.01 -5.87 -6.92
N SER A 19 1.77 -6.64 -7.68
CA SER A 19 1.30 -7.91 -8.27
C SER A 19 0.81 -8.94 -7.23
N CYS A 20 1.22 -8.80 -5.97
CA CYS A 20 0.76 -9.64 -4.86
C CYS A 20 -0.71 -9.42 -4.45
N GLY A 21 -1.35 -8.32 -4.88
CA GLY A 21 -2.78 -8.12 -4.65
C GLY A 21 -3.21 -7.67 -3.25
N HIS A 22 -2.30 -7.49 -2.29
CA HIS A 22 -2.63 -6.99 -0.94
C HIS A 22 -3.07 -5.53 -0.97
N ARG A 23 -4.32 -5.24 -0.59
CA ARG A 23 -5.01 -3.95 -0.63
C ARG A 23 -5.17 -3.29 0.76
N GLU A 24 -4.54 -3.85 1.79
CA GLU A 24 -4.68 -3.40 3.18
C GLU A 24 -3.96 -2.08 3.50
N VAL A 25 -3.43 -1.37 2.50
CA VAL A 25 -2.64 -0.14 2.69
C VAL A 25 -3.13 0.96 1.75
N CYS A 26 -3.31 2.15 2.32
CA CYS A 26 -3.75 3.31 1.54
C CYS A 26 -2.69 3.77 0.54
N SER A 27 -3.14 4.37 -0.55
CA SER A 27 -2.28 4.88 -1.62
C SER A 27 -1.22 5.86 -1.11
N THR A 28 -1.57 6.74 -0.17
CA THR A 28 -0.66 7.70 0.44
C THR A 28 0.49 7.02 1.19
N CYS A 29 0.20 6.00 1.99
CA CYS A 29 1.24 5.25 2.70
C CYS A 29 2.16 4.51 1.73
N VAL A 30 1.61 3.89 0.68
CA VAL A 30 2.42 3.23 -0.35
C VAL A 30 3.33 4.23 -1.07
N VAL A 31 2.84 5.42 -1.44
CA VAL A 31 3.66 6.47 -2.07
C VAL A 31 4.78 6.93 -1.13
N ARG A 32 4.48 7.18 0.15
CA ARG A 32 5.51 7.59 1.13
C ARG A 32 6.60 6.54 1.29
N LEU A 33 6.24 5.27 1.44
CA LEU A 33 7.21 4.18 1.54
C LEU A 33 8.09 4.08 0.29
N ARG A 34 7.48 4.13 -0.90
CA ARG A 34 8.20 3.93 -2.16
C ARG A 34 9.10 5.09 -2.55
N PHE A 35 8.64 6.33 -2.37
CA PHE A 35 9.34 7.52 -2.87
C PHE A 35 10.13 8.25 -1.80
N VAL A 36 9.68 8.24 -0.54
CA VAL A 36 10.39 8.92 0.56
C VAL A 36 11.37 7.97 1.23
N LEU A 37 10.96 6.73 1.53
CA LEU A 37 11.83 5.74 2.18
C LEU A 37 12.57 4.83 1.18
N GLY A 38 12.21 4.88 -0.10
CA GLY A 38 12.82 4.02 -1.13
C GLY A 38 12.42 2.54 -1.05
N ASP A 39 11.46 2.18 -0.19
CA ASP A 39 11.02 0.79 -0.02
C ASP A 39 9.93 0.42 -1.04
N LYS A 40 10.30 -0.41 -2.02
CA LYS A 40 9.41 -0.87 -3.08
C LYS A 40 8.68 -2.18 -2.77
N ARG A 41 8.84 -2.71 -1.56
CA ARG A 41 8.23 -3.97 -1.15
C ARG A 41 6.80 -3.76 -0.67
N CYS A 42 5.97 -4.80 -0.83
CA CYS A 42 4.66 -4.84 -0.21
C CYS A 42 4.79 -4.77 1.31
N CYS A 43 3.94 -3.98 1.99
CA CYS A 43 3.96 -3.87 3.44
C CYS A 43 3.63 -5.19 4.14
N ILE A 44 2.81 -6.02 3.49
CA ILE A 44 2.21 -7.24 4.04
C ILE A 44 3.14 -8.43 3.82
N CYS A 45 3.35 -8.83 2.56
CA CYS A 45 4.13 -10.02 2.23
C CYS A 45 5.61 -9.76 1.90
N LYS A 46 6.06 -8.49 1.92
CA LYS A 46 7.44 -8.07 1.61
C LYS A 46 7.96 -8.41 0.21
N VAL A 47 7.11 -8.91 -0.70
CA VAL A 47 7.44 -9.11 -2.11
C VAL A 47 7.79 -7.76 -2.74
N GLU A 48 8.92 -7.71 -3.44
CA GLU A 48 9.33 -6.54 -4.21
C GLU A 48 8.41 -6.33 -5.41
N SER A 49 7.96 -5.09 -5.60
CA SER A 49 7.11 -4.74 -6.75
C SER A 49 7.61 -3.44 -7.35
N SER A 50 8.10 -3.47 -8.59
CA SER A 50 8.60 -2.27 -9.29
C SER A 50 7.48 -1.29 -9.65
N THR A 51 6.27 -1.82 -9.89
CA THR A 51 5.06 -1.08 -10.22
C THR A 51 3.98 -1.36 -9.19
N VAL A 52 3.08 -0.40 -8.97
CA VAL A 52 1.88 -0.56 -8.13
C VAL A 52 0.67 -0.03 -8.89
N PHE A 53 -0.49 -0.62 -8.65
CA PHE A 53 -1.79 -0.16 -9.13
C PHE A 53 -2.48 0.62 -8.04
N VAL A 54 -3.19 1.69 -8.40
CA VAL A 54 -3.98 2.50 -7.47
C VAL A 54 -5.44 2.39 -7.87
N THR A 55 -6.32 2.10 -6.91
CA THR A 55 -7.76 1.98 -7.15
C THR A 55 -8.56 2.51 -5.97
N LYS A 56 -9.84 2.77 -6.20
CA LYS A 56 -10.81 3.20 -5.19
C LYS A 56 -11.51 1.98 -4.63
#